data_AF-A0A4Y2B4W0-F1
#
_entry.id   AF-A0A4Y2B4W0-F1
#
_cell.length_a   1.000
_cell.length_b   1.000
_cell.length_c   1.000
_cell.angle_alpha   90.00
_cell.angle_beta   90.00
_cell.angle_gamma   90.00
#
_symmetry.space_group_name_H-M   'P 1'
#
loop_
_entity.id
_entity.type
_entity.pdbx_description
1 polymer ?
#
loop_
_entity_poly.entity_id
_entity_poly.type
_entity_poly.pdbx_seq_one_letter_code
_entity_poly.pdbx_strand_id
1 'polypeptide(L)'
;MFTAIDVREIIACMFCMWPSKSSETTPCVFISLRYVLHSVLTPLLRATVNVLKPRIEIGLLSNEVFQTDGYLIPGTKCNYEISPEQTNKTRGKFYSPQYPSNYPRDVTCHYRFTATPNNRVKIVFEQIRLQKGDLSCLNSPDVILVYDGSNKSAPIIGHLCNTNTFVEVVSTGSDLFIEFHSRSHFPGQGFKASYLFDSKPPPPPGINDIDVPYMESIRRTTDYLTTTHDPGMWKSSFLNK
;
A
#
# COMPACT_ATOMS: atom_id res chain seq x y z
N MET A 1 44.95 7.54 -30.52
CA MET A 1 46.37 7.84 -30.76
C MET A 1 46.49 9.35 -30.89
N PHE A 2 46.71 10.06 -29.78
CA PHE A 2 47.14 11.45 -29.81
C PHE A 2 48.20 11.62 -28.74
N THR A 3 49.32 12.14 -29.21
CA THR A 3 50.65 12.17 -28.62
C THR A 3 50.81 13.30 -27.60
N ALA A 4 51.78 13.12 -26.73
CA ALA A 4 52.17 13.99 -25.63
C ALA A 4 52.47 15.45 -26.04
N ILE A 5 52.17 16.39 -25.14
CA ILE A 5 52.75 17.74 -25.14
C ILE A 5 53.23 18.03 -23.71
N ASP A 6 54.54 18.24 -23.61
CA ASP A 6 55.32 18.79 -22.50
C ASP A 6 55.11 20.31 -22.41
N VAL A 7 54.93 20.86 -21.21
CA VAL A 7 54.69 22.31 -21.02
C VAL A 7 55.54 22.82 -19.86
N ARG A 8 56.66 23.46 -20.21
CA ARG A 8 57.34 24.46 -19.39
C ARG A 8 56.96 25.86 -19.87
N GLU A 9 56.75 26.74 -18.89
CA GLU A 9 56.89 28.21 -18.92
C GLU A 9 55.76 29.07 -19.51
N ILE A 10 55.31 30.05 -18.69
CA ILE A 10 55.14 31.51 -18.93
C ILE A 10 54.36 32.03 -17.70
N ILE A 11 54.96 32.69 -16.71
CA ILE A 11 55.54 34.06 -16.64
C ILE A 11 54.48 35.19 -16.55
N ALA A 12 54.49 35.80 -15.35
CA ALA A 12 54.32 37.22 -14.98
C ALA A 12 53.01 37.99 -15.21
N CYS A 13 52.54 38.62 -14.11
CA CYS A 13 52.48 40.09 -13.88
C CYS A 13 51.58 40.37 -12.67
N MET A 14 51.67 41.45 -11.89
CA MET A 14 52.68 42.46 -11.52
C MET A 14 51.93 43.40 -10.54
N PHE A 15 52.55 43.77 -9.40
CA PHE A 15 52.45 45.07 -8.69
C PHE A 15 51.10 45.43 -8.02
N CYS A 16 50.98 46.13 -6.88
CA CYS A 16 51.83 46.87 -5.93
C CYS A 16 50.97 47.04 -4.64
N MET A 17 51.48 47.19 -3.41
CA MET A 17 51.96 48.45 -2.81
C MET A 17 52.63 48.18 -1.44
N TRP A 18 53.77 48.84 -1.21
CA TRP A 18 54.52 48.99 0.06
C TRP A 18 54.10 50.32 0.75
N PRO A 19 54.41 50.69 2.03
CA PRO A 19 55.69 50.66 2.79
C PRO A 19 55.54 49.95 4.18
N SER A 20 56.51 49.61 5.04
CA SER A 20 57.88 50.05 5.32
C SER A 20 58.64 49.00 6.19
N LYS A 21 59.94 48.80 5.87
CA LYS A 21 61.15 48.50 6.72
C LYS A 21 61.00 47.68 8.02
N SER A 22 61.83 46.72 8.42
CA SER A 22 63.13 46.13 8.00
C SER A 22 63.36 45.05 9.09
N SER A 23 63.68 43.78 8.85
CA SER A 23 64.89 43.19 8.25
C SER A 23 64.66 41.68 8.10
N GLU A 24 65.07 41.10 6.97
CA GLU A 24 65.69 39.75 6.78
C GLU A 24 65.15 38.57 7.64
N THR A 25 64.60 37.45 7.15
CA THR A 25 64.55 36.77 5.84
C THR A 25 63.28 35.92 5.79
N THR A 26 62.58 35.91 4.65
CA THR A 26 61.36 35.14 4.39
C THR A 26 61.53 33.62 4.50
N PRO A 27 60.51 32.89 5.00
CA PRO A 27 60.44 31.44 5.00
C PRO A 27 59.96 30.93 3.64
N CYS A 28 60.83 30.27 2.89
CA CYS A 28 60.44 29.46 1.75
C CYS A 28 60.32 27.99 2.19
N VAL A 29 59.36 27.29 1.58
CA VAL A 29 59.24 25.81 1.54
C VAL A 29 58.51 25.15 2.72
N PHE A 30 57.18 25.29 2.80
CA PHE A 30 56.33 24.30 3.49
C PHE A 30 54.96 24.09 2.82
N ILE A 31 54.86 24.18 1.49
CA ILE A 31 53.65 23.75 0.77
C ILE A 31 54.05 23.11 -0.56
N SER A 32 54.74 21.97 -0.54
CA SER A 32 54.85 21.11 -1.74
C SER A 32 55.21 19.66 -1.41
N LEU A 33 54.47 19.04 -0.47
CA LEU A 33 54.54 17.58 -0.28
C LEU A 33 53.20 16.89 0.01
N ARG A 34 52.09 17.65 0.15
CA ARG A 34 50.75 17.04 0.27
C ARG A 34 50.05 16.77 -1.07
N TYR A 35 50.54 17.34 -2.17
CA TYR A 35 49.87 17.22 -3.47
C TYR A 35 50.45 16.18 -4.43
N VAL A 36 51.63 15.62 -4.15
CA VAL A 36 52.24 14.57 -5.00
C VAL A 36 51.89 13.15 -4.52
N LEU A 37 51.43 12.97 -3.28
CA LEU A 37 51.00 11.65 -2.79
C LEU A 37 49.56 11.27 -3.18
N HIS A 38 48.74 12.23 -3.64
CA HIS A 38 47.31 12.02 -3.93
C HIS A 38 46.97 11.86 -5.43
N SER A 39 47.92 12.15 -6.32
CA SER A 39 47.68 12.19 -7.77
C SER A 39 48.27 11.03 -8.57
N VAL A 40 49.05 10.12 -7.94
CA VAL A 40 49.67 8.99 -8.68
C VAL A 40 49.40 7.60 -8.07
N LEU A 41 48.82 7.49 -6.87
CA LEU A 41 48.53 6.19 -6.22
C LEU A 41 47.04 5.79 -6.13
N THR A 42 46.13 6.57 -6.69
CA THR A 42 44.68 6.33 -6.64
C THR A 42 44.02 5.76 -7.91
N PRO A 43 44.71 5.47 -9.04
CA PRO A 43 44.08 4.70 -10.12
C PRO A 43 44.25 3.18 -9.98
N LEU A 44 45.29 2.68 -9.29
CA LEU A 44 45.61 1.25 -9.26
C LEU A 44 44.89 0.42 -8.18
N LEU A 45 44.28 1.06 -7.18
CA LEU A 45 43.42 0.39 -6.19
C LEU A 45 41.94 0.30 -6.61
N ARG A 46 41.55 0.94 -7.71
CA ARG A 46 40.17 0.94 -8.20
C ARG A 46 39.85 -0.21 -9.17
N ALA A 47 40.88 -0.94 -9.63
CA ALA A 47 40.73 -1.99 -10.64
C ALA A 47 40.62 -3.43 -10.08
N THR A 48 40.77 -3.65 -8.78
CA THR A 48 40.68 -5.00 -8.16
C THR A 48 39.41 -5.25 -7.33
N VAL A 49 38.56 -4.24 -7.10
CA VAL A 49 37.32 -4.41 -6.30
C VAL A 49 36.11 -4.86 -7.14
N ASN A 50 36.23 -4.90 -8.47
CA ASN A 50 35.10 -5.18 -9.36
C ASN A 50 34.91 -6.65 -9.79
N VAL A 51 35.61 -7.61 -9.18
CA VAL A 51 35.50 -9.03 -9.59
C VAL A 51 34.83 -9.94 -8.56
N LEU A 52 34.41 -9.43 -7.39
CA LEU A 52 33.60 -10.20 -6.43
C LEU A 52 32.49 -9.34 -5.85
N LYS A 53 31.54 -8.91 -6.70
CA LYS A 53 30.18 -8.66 -6.20
C LYS A 53 29.46 -10.00 -6.20
N PRO A 54 29.18 -10.62 -5.04
CA PRO A 54 28.25 -11.73 -5.03
C PRO A 54 26.93 -11.19 -5.54
N ARG A 55 26.50 -11.71 -6.70
CA ARG A 55 25.15 -11.53 -7.21
C ARG A 55 24.25 -12.33 -6.29
N ILE A 56 23.89 -11.74 -5.15
CA ILE A 56 22.80 -12.24 -4.33
C ILE A 56 21.53 -11.90 -5.12
N GLU A 57 21.14 -12.78 -6.03
CA GLU A 57 19.73 -12.88 -6.40
C GLU A 57 19.03 -13.45 -5.17
N ILE A 58 18.64 -12.54 -4.26
CA ILE A 58 17.58 -12.85 -3.31
C ILE A 58 16.39 -13.08 -4.22
N GLY A 59 16.04 -14.35 -4.45
CA GLY A 59 14.80 -14.70 -5.11
C GLY A 59 13.70 -13.90 -4.44
N LEU A 60 13.05 -13.01 -5.19
CA LEU A 60 11.88 -12.25 -4.76
C LEU A 60 10.73 -13.24 -4.53
N LEU A 61 10.82 -13.98 -3.43
CA LEU A 61 9.66 -14.54 -2.77
C LEU A 61 8.89 -13.34 -2.23
N SER A 62 7.83 -12.99 -2.95
CA SER A 62 6.81 -11.97 -2.65
C SER A 62 6.93 -11.29 -1.28
N ASN A 63 7.69 -10.20 -1.18
CA ASN A 63 7.47 -9.22 -0.11
C ASN A 63 6.21 -8.43 -0.47
N GLU A 64 5.04 -9.03 -0.26
CA GLU A 64 3.79 -8.27 -0.30
C GLU A 64 3.82 -7.25 0.83
N VAL A 65 3.93 -5.96 0.48
CA VAL A 65 3.83 -4.87 1.44
C VAL A 65 2.35 -4.69 1.79
N PHE A 66 1.97 -5.14 2.99
CA PHE A 66 0.61 -4.99 3.50
C PHE A 66 0.38 -3.57 4.01
N GLN A 67 -0.14 -2.69 3.15
CA GLN A 67 -0.46 -1.31 3.48
C GLN A 67 -1.93 -1.02 3.16
N THR A 68 -2.62 -0.40 4.11
CA THR A 68 -3.99 0.09 3.90
C THR A 68 -3.98 1.22 2.88
N ASP A 69 -4.77 1.08 1.82
CA ASP A 69 -5.07 2.16 0.90
C ASP A 69 -5.85 3.29 1.60
N GLY A 70 -5.70 4.51 1.11
CA GLY A 70 -6.36 5.69 1.67
C GLY A 70 -5.41 6.62 2.42
N TYR A 71 -6.00 7.63 3.06
CA TYR A 71 -5.29 8.65 3.82
C TYR A 71 -5.47 8.43 5.32
N LEU A 72 -4.36 8.29 6.05
CA LEU A 72 -4.38 8.21 7.51
C LEU A 72 -4.70 9.61 8.08
N ILE A 73 -5.75 9.69 8.92
CA ILE A 73 -6.15 10.94 9.57
C ILE A 73 -5.06 11.40 10.55
N PRO A 74 -4.54 12.63 10.42
CA PRO A 74 -3.53 13.17 11.32
C PRO A 74 -3.94 13.12 12.78
N GLY A 75 -3.00 12.75 13.66
CA GLY A 75 -3.24 12.61 15.10
C GLY A 75 -3.95 11.33 15.51
N THR A 76 -4.31 10.46 14.56
CA THR A 76 -4.90 9.14 14.85
C THR A 76 -3.88 8.02 14.63
N LYS A 77 -4.13 6.87 15.29
CA LYS A 77 -3.26 5.69 15.14
C LYS A 77 -3.60 4.86 13.89
N CYS A 78 -4.86 4.86 13.48
CA CYS A 78 -5.38 3.92 12.50
C CYS A 78 -6.71 4.34 11.86
N ASN A 79 -7.04 5.64 11.84
CA ASN A 79 -8.26 6.10 11.17
C ASN A 79 -7.94 6.47 9.73
N TYR A 80 -8.68 5.92 8.77
CA TYR A 80 -8.43 6.10 7.34
C TYR A 80 -9.66 6.67 6.62
N GLU A 81 -9.40 7.57 5.68
CA GLU A 81 -10.36 8.00 4.65
C GLU A 81 -9.99 7.38 3.30
N ILE A 82 -10.98 6.81 2.63
CA ILE A 82 -10.82 6.08 1.38
C ILE A 82 -11.87 6.57 0.39
N SER A 83 -11.43 7.28 -0.64
CA SER A 83 -12.30 7.73 -1.73
C SER A 83 -11.58 7.62 -3.09
N PRO A 84 -12.32 7.48 -4.20
CA PRO A 84 -11.74 7.53 -5.54
C PRO A 84 -10.99 8.84 -5.80
N GLU A 85 -11.48 9.95 -5.26
CA GLU A 85 -10.89 11.28 -5.44
C GLU A 85 -9.50 11.40 -4.78
N GLN A 86 -9.32 10.84 -3.58
CA GLN A 86 -8.05 10.88 -2.86
C GLN A 86 -7.05 9.84 -3.37
N THR A 87 -7.54 8.65 -3.73
CA THR A 87 -6.67 7.50 -4.05
C THR A 87 -6.43 7.29 -5.53
N ASN A 88 -7.23 7.91 -6.41
CA ASN A 88 -7.32 7.59 -7.85
C ASN A 88 -7.56 6.10 -8.11
N LYS A 89 -8.20 5.38 -7.19
CA LYS A 89 -8.51 3.95 -7.28
C LYS A 89 -10.00 3.72 -7.08
N THR A 90 -10.57 2.84 -7.92
CA THR A 90 -11.94 2.33 -7.73
C THR A 90 -11.99 1.07 -6.89
N ARG A 91 -10.85 0.42 -6.65
CA ARG A 91 -10.73 -0.79 -5.86
C ARG A 91 -9.39 -0.81 -5.15
N GLY A 92 -9.33 -1.52 -4.03
CA GLY A 92 -8.10 -1.60 -3.25
C GLY A 92 -8.21 -2.52 -2.06
N LYS A 93 -7.23 -2.44 -1.16
CA LYS A 93 -7.16 -3.26 0.05
C LYS A 93 -6.94 -2.41 1.29
N PHE A 94 -7.49 -2.89 2.40
CA PHE A 94 -7.28 -2.31 3.71
C PHE A 94 -7.19 -3.43 4.75
N TYR A 95 -6.49 -3.12 5.82
CA TYR A 95 -6.09 -4.09 6.82
C TYR A 95 -6.28 -3.55 8.22
N SER A 96 -6.40 -4.45 9.18
CA SER A 96 -6.25 -4.09 10.60
C SER A 96 -4.85 -3.51 10.86
N PRO A 97 -4.67 -2.69 11.90
CA PRO A 97 -3.37 -2.15 12.24
C PRO A 97 -2.35 -3.27 12.45
N GLN A 98 -1.13 -3.09 11.92
CA GLN A 98 0.00 -4.03 12.04
C GLN A 98 -0.17 -5.38 11.31
N TYR A 99 -1.24 -5.59 10.54
CA TYR A 99 -1.39 -6.80 9.73
C TYR A 99 -0.13 -7.02 8.84
N PRO A 100 0.41 -8.25 8.72
CA PRO A 100 -0.11 -9.53 9.19
C PRO A 100 0.35 -9.93 10.60
N SER A 101 0.91 -8.99 11.37
CA SER A 101 1.17 -9.19 12.81
C SER A 101 -0.12 -9.00 13.62
N ASN A 102 -0.08 -9.32 14.91
CA ASN A 102 -1.26 -9.13 15.75
C ASN A 102 -1.59 -7.63 15.87
N TYR A 103 -2.88 -7.29 15.88
CA TYR A 103 -3.30 -5.90 16.11
C TYR A 103 -3.02 -5.46 17.56
N PRO A 104 -2.84 -4.16 17.81
CA PRO A 104 -2.69 -3.62 19.17
C PRO A 104 -3.96 -3.84 20.01
N ARG A 105 -3.80 -3.99 21.32
CA ARG A 105 -4.94 -4.00 22.26
C ARG A 105 -5.47 -2.59 22.51
N ASP A 106 -6.72 -2.53 22.95
CA ASP A 106 -7.40 -1.31 23.39
C ASP A 106 -7.39 -0.20 22.32
N VAL A 107 -7.54 -0.59 21.05
CA VAL A 107 -7.67 0.36 19.94
C VAL A 107 -9.08 0.36 19.38
N THR A 108 -9.42 1.51 18.82
CA THR A 108 -10.62 1.70 18.02
C THR A 108 -10.20 2.41 16.74
N CYS A 109 -10.36 1.72 15.61
CA CYS A 109 -9.95 2.20 14.30
C CYS A 109 -11.16 2.43 13.42
N HIS A 110 -11.14 3.54 12.67
CA HIS A 110 -12.23 3.93 11.77
C HIS A 110 -11.78 3.91 10.33
N TYR A 111 -12.56 3.29 9.45
CA TYR A 111 -12.33 3.32 8.00
C TYR A 111 -13.57 3.92 7.35
N ARG A 112 -13.42 5.12 6.78
CA ARG A 112 -14.51 5.86 6.14
C ARG A 112 -14.36 5.79 4.63
N PHE A 113 -15.32 5.14 3.99
CA PHE A 113 -15.38 5.02 2.54
C PHE A 113 -16.39 6.02 1.98
N THR A 114 -15.98 6.77 0.97
CA THR A 114 -16.86 7.70 0.24
C THR A 114 -16.67 7.48 -1.27
N ALA A 115 -17.65 6.84 -1.88
CA ALA A 115 -17.76 6.66 -3.32
C ALA A 115 -18.27 7.94 -4.00
N THR A 116 -18.10 8.02 -5.32
CA THR A 116 -18.75 9.08 -6.12
C THR A 116 -20.26 8.91 -6.16
N PRO A 117 -21.03 9.97 -6.49
CA PRO A 117 -22.48 9.87 -6.66
C PRO A 117 -22.90 8.72 -7.57
N ASN A 118 -24.03 8.08 -7.25
CA ASN A 118 -24.57 6.88 -7.92
C ASN A 118 -23.71 5.60 -7.83
N ASN A 119 -22.59 5.63 -7.13
CA ASN A 119 -21.84 4.44 -6.77
C ASN A 119 -22.12 4.03 -5.32
N ARG A 120 -21.83 2.76 -5.02
CA ARG A 120 -21.88 2.17 -3.68
C ARG A 120 -20.51 1.60 -3.32
N VAL A 121 -20.37 1.21 -2.06
CA VAL A 121 -19.17 0.61 -1.50
C VAL A 121 -19.43 -0.88 -1.27
N LYS A 122 -18.66 -1.72 -1.94
CA LYS A 122 -18.62 -3.16 -1.71
C LYS A 122 -17.34 -3.51 -0.96
N ILE A 123 -17.47 -4.20 0.17
CA ILE A 123 -16.36 -4.67 1.00
C ILE A 123 -16.37 -6.19 1.00
N VAL A 124 -15.21 -6.80 0.79
CA VAL A 124 -15.00 -8.25 0.94
C VAL A 124 -13.91 -8.48 1.96
N PHE A 125 -14.28 -9.01 3.12
CA PHE A 125 -13.33 -9.48 4.11
C PHE A 125 -12.77 -10.83 3.66
N GLU A 126 -11.50 -10.83 3.25
CA GLU A 126 -10.75 -12.00 2.81
C GLU A 126 -10.42 -12.94 3.98
N GLN A 127 -10.15 -12.34 5.15
CA GLN A 127 -9.75 -13.06 6.36
C GLN A 127 -10.13 -12.24 7.58
N ILE A 128 -10.68 -12.90 8.61
CA ILE A 128 -10.94 -12.29 9.92
C ILE A 128 -10.47 -13.23 11.04
N ARG A 129 -9.40 -12.81 11.73
CA ARG A 129 -8.73 -13.50 12.85
C ARG A 129 -8.58 -12.51 14.01
N LEU A 130 -9.68 -12.21 14.70
CA LEU A 130 -9.73 -11.36 15.88
C LEU A 130 -9.22 -12.13 17.11
N GLN A 131 -9.91 -12.09 18.25
CA GLN A 131 -9.43 -12.69 19.50
C GLN A 131 -9.03 -14.16 19.32
N LYS A 132 -7.86 -14.54 19.84
CA LYS A 132 -7.42 -15.94 19.83
C LYS A 132 -8.23 -16.77 20.83
N GLY A 133 -8.59 -17.99 20.43
CA GLY A 133 -9.23 -18.96 21.31
C GLY A 133 -10.74 -18.80 21.49
N ASP A 134 -11.36 -17.76 20.92
CA ASP A 134 -12.81 -17.60 20.89
C ASP A 134 -13.31 -17.46 19.45
N LEU A 135 -14.20 -18.35 19.03
CA LEU A 135 -14.79 -18.34 17.68
C LEU A 135 -16.22 -17.76 17.68
N SER A 136 -16.80 -17.48 18.85
CA SER A 136 -18.17 -16.98 18.97
C SER A 136 -18.23 -15.47 18.82
N CYS A 137 -19.22 -14.96 18.09
CA CYS A 137 -19.50 -13.52 18.04
C CYS A 137 -20.38 -13.04 19.21
N LEU A 138 -21.02 -13.94 19.96
CA LEU A 138 -22.07 -13.57 20.93
C LEU A 138 -21.56 -12.67 22.05
N ASN A 139 -20.32 -12.90 22.51
CA ASN A 139 -19.68 -12.15 23.59
C ASN A 139 -18.26 -11.72 23.21
N SER A 140 -18.00 -11.53 21.92
CA SER A 140 -16.65 -11.20 21.48
C SER A 140 -16.29 -9.75 21.87
N PRO A 141 -15.22 -9.52 22.64
CA PRO A 141 -14.73 -8.17 22.95
C PRO A 141 -14.07 -7.49 21.75
N ASP A 142 -13.63 -8.27 20.75
CA ASP A 142 -13.05 -7.76 19.50
C ASP A 142 -14.07 -7.93 18.37
N VAL A 143 -14.48 -6.83 17.76
CA VAL A 143 -15.54 -6.84 16.74
C VAL A 143 -15.27 -5.84 15.62
N ILE A 144 -15.79 -6.15 14.45
CA ILE A 144 -15.86 -5.23 13.30
C ILE A 144 -17.33 -4.89 13.07
N LEU A 145 -17.67 -3.62 13.18
CA LEU A 145 -18.99 -3.09 12.92
C LEU A 145 -18.98 -2.34 11.58
N VAL A 146 -19.90 -2.68 10.70
CA VAL A 146 -20.06 -2.06 9.39
C VAL A 146 -21.38 -1.31 9.35
N TYR A 147 -21.32 -0.02 9.06
CA TYR A 147 -22.44 0.91 9.07
C TYR A 147 -22.75 1.39 7.65
N ASP A 148 -24.02 1.38 7.29
CA ASP A 148 -24.53 1.82 5.98
C ASP A 148 -24.71 3.34 5.92
N GLY A 149 -23.60 4.06 6.01
CA GLY A 149 -23.56 5.51 5.97
C GLY A 149 -22.20 6.07 6.35
N SER A 150 -22.14 7.37 6.59
CA SER A 150 -20.87 8.10 6.80
C SER A 150 -20.27 7.97 8.20
N ASN A 151 -21.04 7.48 9.18
CA ASN A 151 -20.63 7.40 10.58
C ASN A 151 -21.46 6.38 11.38
N LYS A 152 -21.18 6.28 12.69
CA LYS A 152 -21.79 5.33 13.63
C LYS A 152 -23.29 5.50 13.90
N SER A 153 -23.87 6.65 13.54
CA SER A 153 -25.31 6.89 13.68
C SER A 153 -26.12 6.20 12.58
N ALA A 154 -25.46 5.70 11.54
CA ALA A 154 -26.11 4.94 10.47
C ALA A 154 -26.49 3.51 10.90
N PRO A 155 -27.38 2.82 10.17
CA PRO A 155 -27.74 1.43 10.46
C PRO A 155 -26.53 0.48 10.34
N ILE A 156 -26.44 -0.51 11.23
CA ILE A 156 -25.42 -1.57 11.14
C ILE A 156 -25.87 -2.61 10.12
N ILE A 157 -25.01 -2.88 9.13
CA ILE A 157 -25.21 -3.90 8.09
C ILE A 157 -24.19 -5.05 8.18
N GLY A 158 -23.26 -4.98 9.14
CA GLY A 158 -22.34 -6.07 9.46
C GLY A 158 -21.88 -6.02 10.90
N HIS A 159 -21.95 -7.15 11.59
CA HIS A 159 -21.40 -7.36 12.93
C HIS A 159 -20.53 -8.61 12.90
N LEU A 160 -19.22 -8.42 12.70
CA LEU A 160 -18.30 -9.50 12.36
C LEU A 160 -17.30 -9.76 13.49
N CYS A 161 -17.03 -11.03 13.71
CA CYS A 161 -15.95 -11.53 14.57
C CYS A 161 -15.12 -12.57 13.79
N ASN A 162 -14.42 -13.46 14.49
CA ASN A 162 -13.70 -14.58 13.88
C ASN A 162 -14.57 -15.36 12.89
N THR A 163 -14.09 -15.49 11.65
CA THR A 163 -14.73 -16.31 10.62
C THR A 163 -13.69 -17.01 9.76
N ASN A 164 -14.05 -18.18 9.25
CA ASN A 164 -13.25 -18.97 8.32
C ASN A 164 -13.68 -18.77 6.85
N THR A 165 -14.71 -17.98 6.59
CA THR A 165 -15.25 -17.75 5.25
C THR A 165 -15.12 -16.30 4.84
N PHE A 166 -15.13 -16.06 3.53
CA PHE A 166 -15.29 -14.73 2.98
C PHE A 166 -16.61 -14.12 3.44
N VAL A 167 -16.58 -12.82 3.76
CA VAL A 167 -17.77 -12.05 4.11
C VAL A 167 -17.85 -10.84 3.19
N GLU A 168 -18.95 -10.75 2.46
CA GLU A 168 -19.27 -9.62 1.60
C GLU A 168 -20.29 -8.72 2.28
N VAL A 169 -20.04 -7.41 2.26
CA VAL A 169 -20.95 -6.38 2.75
C VAL A 169 -21.04 -5.29 1.69
N VAL A 170 -22.25 -4.83 1.38
CA VAL A 170 -22.51 -3.85 0.33
C VAL A 170 -23.36 -2.72 0.89
N SER A 171 -22.93 -1.48 0.73
CA SER A 171 -23.72 -0.31 1.13
C SER A 171 -24.89 -0.07 0.18
N THR A 172 -25.96 0.53 0.71
CA THR A 172 -27.05 1.10 -0.11
C THR A 172 -26.66 2.48 -0.64
N GLY A 173 -25.84 3.20 0.12
CA GLY A 173 -25.36 4.56 -0.13
C GLY A 173 -24.01 4.62 -0.82
N SER A 174 -23.55 5.85 -1.07
CA SER A 174 -22.17 6.12 -1.50
C SER A 174 -21.19 6.15 -0.33
N ASP A 175 -21.68 6.14 0.90
CA ASP A 175 -20.86 6.13 2.11
C ASP A 175 -20.99 4.78 2.83
N LEU A 176 -19.87 4.33 3.40
CA LEU A 176 -19.82 3.17 4.29
C LEU A 176 -18.78 3.45 5.38
N PHE A 177 -19.11 3.14 6.62
CA PHE A 177 -18.25 3.38 7.76
C PHE A 177 -17.97 2.07 8.48
N ILE A 178 -16.69 1.78 8.74
CA ILE A 178 -16.26 0.59 9.48
C ILE A 178 -15.60 1.03 10.78
N GLU A 179 -16.02 0.40 11.88
CA GLU A 179 -15.37 0.51 13.17
C GLU A 179 -14.81 -0.85 13.60
N PHE A 180 -13.51 -0.90 13.87
CA PHE A 180 -12.87 -2.05 14.48
C PHE A 180 -12.52 -1.74 15.93
N HIS A 181 -13.00 -2.58 16.85
CA HIS A 181 -12.65 -2.53 18.27
C HIS A 181 -11.77 -3.71 18.65
N SER A 182 -10.69 -3.43 19.40
CA SER A 182 -9.93 -4.45 20.12
C SER A 182 -10.01 -4.20 21.63
N ARG A 183 -10.66 -5.09 22.37
CA ARG A 183 -10.75 -5.06 23.85
C ARG A 183 -10.32 -6.39 24.49
N SER A 184 -9.95 -7.40 23.71
CA SER A 184 -9.48 -8.69 24.20
C SER A 184 -8.05 -8.62 24.74
N HIS A 185 -7.73 -9.53 25.65
CA HIS A 185 -6.37 -9.71 26.14
C HIS A 185 -5.47 -10.46 25.13
N PHE A 186 -6.06 -11.18 24.17
CA PHE A 186 -5.37 -12.09 23.26
C PHE A 186 -5.62 -11.72 21.79
N PRO A 187 -4.99 -10.65 21.29
CA PRO A 187 -5.20 -10.20 19.92
C PRO A 187 -4.73 -11.24 18.90
N GLY A 188 -5.54 -11.43 17.85
CA GLY A 188 -5.19 -12.21 16.66
C GLY A 188 -4.51 -11.39 15.58
N GLN A 189 -4.36 -12.00 14.41
CA GLN A 189 -3.75 -11.42 13.22
C GLN A 189 -4.56 -10.23 12.67
N GLY A 190 -5.84 -10.12 13.03
CA GLY A 190 -6.76 -9.08 12.59
C GLY A 190 -7.44 -9.45 11.29
N PHE A 191 -7.56 -8.51 10.36
CA PHE A 191 -8.30 -8.72 9.13
C PHE A 191 -7.58 -8.18 7.90
N LYS A 192 -7.90 -8.83 6.77
CA LYS A 192 -7.54 -8.41 5.42
C LYS A 192 -8.84 -8.27 4.64
N ALA A 193 -9.03 -7.13 4.02
CA ALA A 193 -10.23 -6.85 3.24
C ALA A 193 -9.90 -6.10 1.96
N SER A 194 -10.78 -6.25 0.98
CA SER A 194 -10.76 -5.48 -0.26
C SER A 194 -12.02 -4.64 -0.38
N TYR A 195 -11.92 -3.51 -1.07
CA TYR A 195 -13.05 -2.66 -1.40
C TYR A 195 -13.17 -2.48 -2.92
N LEU A 196 -14.40 -2.22 -3.36
CA LEU A 196 -14.74 -1.83 -4.71
C LEU A 196 -15.82 -0.73 -4.64
N PHE A 197 -15.59 0.34 -5.38
CA PHE A 197 -16.57 1.35 -5.71
C PHE A 197 -17.21 0.99 -7.05
N ASP A 198 -18.45 0.51 -7.03
CA ASP A 198 -19.21 0.11 -8.23
C ASP A 198 -20.51 0.92 -8.36
N SER A 199 -21.06 0.96 -9.58
CA SER A 199 -22.34 1.60 -9.83
C SER A 199 -23.46 0.91 -9.06
N LYS A 200 -24.34 1.71 -8.44
CA LYS A 200 -25.56 1.18 -7.86
C LYS A 200 -26.38 0.50 -8.96
N PRO A 201 -26.88 -0.73 -8.73
CA PRO A 201 -27.84 -1.33 -9.64
C PRO A 201 -29.05 -0.39 -9.79
N PRO A 202 -29.64 -0.30 -10.99
CA PRO A 202 -30.91 0.39 -11.12
C PRO A 202 -31.94 -0.24 -10.17
N PRO A 203 -32.87 0.55 -9.61
CA PRO A 203 -33.99 0.00 -8.87
C PRO A 203 -34.68 -1.09 -9.70
N PRO A 204 -35.15 -2.19 -9.09
CA PRO A 204 -36.02 -3.11 -9.80
C PRO A 204 -37.18 -2.30 -10.42
N PRO A 205 -37.50 -2.48 -11.72
CA PRO A 205 -38.62 -1.79 -12.33
C PRO A 205 -39.91 -2.15 -11.59
N GLY A 206 -40.82 -1.17 -11.52
CA GLY A 206 -42.15 -1.41 -10.96
C GLY A 206 -42.88 -2.45 -11.80
N ILE A 207 -43.90 -3.09 -11.23
CA ILE A 207 -44.73 -4.09 -11.93
C ILE A 207 -45.35 -3.50 -13.22
N ASN A 208 -45.58 -2.20 -13.25
CA ASN A 208 -46.14 -1.47 -14.40
C ASN A 208 -45.08 -1.10 -15.46
N ASP A 209 -43.79 -1.29 -15.17
CA ASP A 209 -42.66 -0.98 -16.05
C ASP A 209 -42.06 -2.27 -16.67
N ILE A 210 -42.68 -3.43 -16.45
CA ILE A 210 -42.26 -4.72 -17.02
C ILE A 210 -42.79 -4.82 -18.45
N ASP A 211 -42.09 -4.18 -19.39
CA ASP A 211 -42.33 -4.37 -20.82
C ASP A 211 -41.48 -5.51 -21.41
N VAL A 212 -41.92 -6.08 -22.54
CA VAL A 212 -41.21 -7.16 -23.27
C VAL A 212 -39.69 -6.91 -23.46
N PRO A 213 -39.21 -5.67 -23.74
CA PRO A 213 -37.78 -5.38 -23.85
C PRO A 213 -36.98 -5.54 -22.54
N TYR A 214 -37.61 -5.35 -21.37
CA TYR A 214 -36.96 -5.52 -20.07
C TYR A 214 -36.69 -7.00 -19.78
N MET A 215 -37.68 -7.87 -20.03
CA MET A 215 -37.52 -9.32 -19.88
C MET A 215 -36.43 -9.88 -20.81
N GLU A 216 -36.27 -9.31 -22.01
CA GLU A 216 -35.21 -9.71 -22.94
C GLU A 216 -33.80 -9.22 -22.52
N SER A 217 -33.72 -8.15 -21.73
CA SER A 217 -32.48 -7.68 -21.12
C SER A 217 -32.05 -8.54 -19.92
N ILE A 218 -33.00 -9.01 -19.12
CA ILE A 218 -32.76 -10.00 -18.06
C ILE A 218 -32.28 -11.30 -18.70
N ARG A 219 -32.98 -11.82 -19.73
CA ARG A 219 -32.57 -13.04 -20.45
C ARG A 219 -31.13 -12.97 -20.94
N ARG A 220 -30.74 -11.89 -21.61
CA ARG A 220 -29.36 -11.66 -22.07
C ARG A 220 -28.33 -11.65 -20.95
N THR A 221 -28.69 -11.11 -19.78
CA THR A 221 -27.79 -11.07 -18.61
C THR A 221 -27.63 -12.47 -17.98
N THR A 222 -28.73 -13.23 -17.88
CA THR A 222 -28.67 -14.62 -17.44
C THR A 222 -27.93 -15.52 -18.43
N ASP A 223 -28.11 -15.33 -19.75
CA ASP A 223 -27.41 -16.08 -20.78
C ASP A 223 -25.91 -15.79 -20.77
N TYR A 224 -25.51 -14.55 -20.46
CA TYR A 224 -24.10 -14.21 -20.27
C TYR A 224 -23.51 -14.90 -19.03
N LEU A 225 -24.24 -14.91 -17.90
CA LEU A 225 -23.81 -15.57 -16.67
C LEU A 225 -23.75 -17.10 -16.80
N THR A 226 -24.69 -17.72 -17.53
CA THR A 226 -24.68 -19.17 -17.80
C THR A 226 -23.59 -19.55 -18.81
N THR A 227 -23.29 -18.70 -19.79
CA THR A 227 -22.18 -18.95 -20.74
C THR A 227 -20.81 -18.85 -20.06
N THR A 228 -20.67 -18.04 -19.00
CA THR A 228 -19.44 -18.00 -18.19
C THR A 228 -19.33 -19.12 -17.14
N HIS A 229 -20.38 -19.93 -16.97
CA HIS A 229 -20.36 -21.11 -16.11
C HIS A 229 -20.46 -22.37 -16.95
N ASP A 230 -19.35 -22.69 -17.62
CA ASP A 230 -19.16 -23.94 -18.34
C ASP A 230 -19.30 -25.12 -17.34
N PRO A 231 -20.29 -26.03 -17.46
CA PRO A 231 -20.45 -27.18 -16.57
C PRO A 231 -19.33 -28.25 -16.70
N GLY A 232 -18.26 -27.95 -17.43
CA GLY A 232 -17.26 -28.90 -17.91
C GLY A 232 -16.03 -29.16 -17.01
N MET A 233 -15.90 -28.58 -15.82
CA MET A 233 -14.67 -28.72 -15.01
C MET A 233 -14.85 -29.22 -13.57
N TRP A 234 -15.73 -30.20 -13.34
CA TRP A 234 -15.73 -31.02 -12.11
C TRP A 234 -15.87 -32.53 -12.38
N LYS A 235 -15.25 -33.03 -13.44
CA LYS A 235 -15.07 -34.48 -13.66
C LYS A 235 -13.62 -34.83 -13.96
N SER A 236 -12.76 -34.74 -12.94
CA SER A 236 -11.56 -35.59 -12.85
C SER A 236 -10.85 -35.38 -11.51
N SER A 237 -11.27 -36.09 -10.46
CA SER A 237 -10.37 -36.54 -9.36
C SER A 237 -11.12 -37.22 -8.20
N PHE A 238 -11.95 -38.23 -8.48
CA PHE A 238 -12.34 -39.22 -7.46
C PHE A 238 -12.66 -40.54 -8.15
N LEU A 239 -11.62 -41.19 -8.68
CA LEU A 239 -11.56 -42.64 -8.94
C LEU A 239 -10.08 -42.95 -9.19
N ASN A 240 -9.32 -43.13 -8.10
CA ASN A 240 -8.14 -43.99 -7.99
C ASN A 240 -7.45 -43.74 -6.63
N LYS A 241 -7.95 -44.39 -5.57
CA LYS A 241 -7.18 -45.32 -4.71
C LYS A 241 -8.10 -46.00 -3.71
#